data_AF-G2Y5U3-F1
#
_entry.id   AF-G2Y5U3-F1
#
_cell.length_a   1.000
_cell.length_b   1.000
_cell.length_c   1.000
_cell.angle_alpha   90.00
_cell.angle_beta   90.00
_cell.angle_gamma   90.00
#
_symmetry.space_group_name_H-M   'P 1'
#
loop_
_entity.id
_entity.type
_entity.pdbx_description
1 polymer ?
#
loop_
_entity_poly.entity_id
_entity_poly.type
_entity_poly.pdbx_seq_one_letter_code
_entity_poly.pdbx_strand_id
1 'polypeptide(L)'
;MVSSRALRLFQNGLNVKSSPACLRYISPRKSNHATFILARSCASCESPPIASNVSNVAKATTASLSTPAADHRQLGVEQELFTTSPYSPGSPLFLPKGARMFKALTEFLSAQYSHFGFEEVITPTIYKKSLWEKSGHWENYAEDMYSVVGRGASGETIGGQKGENEEYGLKPMNCPGHCLIFASKQRSYREMPVRYTDFSPLHRNEISGALSGLTRVRRFHQDDGHIFCRPSQIGKEISGTLEFVRMVYTTLGLGPYRLALSTRPSDHYIGTKEEWDNAETALKQSLDKSGQPWTMNEGDGAFYGPKIDVILKDSDGKEHQTATIQLDFQLPKRFELEYQAPAPEIEAKGETTDDPILLAKQGPVAPVLIHRAILGSVERMMALLIEHYNGHWPFWLNPSKVIILTVNDSEEVVSYANRVKMQLGQGAYHDSWPKSRHSIEVPIELDDSPRSVKKKISEAKRKRFGAIIVIGNKNVENNTVTVDLSGIPRGEHLGSSRDIREVLKEDIISDDSKAWEEQLKTLNMAPTRLRSVFSSLLHRYI
;
A
#
# COMPACT_ATOMS: atom_id res chain seq x y z
N MET A 1 25.72 -2.64 43.33
CA MET A 1 26.65 -2.21 42.26
C MET A 1 26.01 -2.48 40.91
N VAL A 2 25.93 -1.46 40.04
CA VAL A 2 25.43 -1.63 38.66
C VAL A 2 26.40 -2.56 37.94
N SER A 3 25.92 -3.64 37.33
CA SER A 3 26.78 -4.41 36.42
C SER A 3 27.06 -3.54 35.20
N SER A 4 28.26 -2.96 35.17
CA SER A 4 28.90 -2.25 34.06
C SER A 4 28.92 -3.03 32.74
N ARG A 5 28.43 -4.28 32.75
CA ARG A 5 28.32 -5.19 31.62
C ARG A 5 27.08 -4.94 30.75
N ALA A 6 25.97 -4.46 31.32
CA ALA A 6 24.77 -4.13 30.54
C ALA A 6 24.97 -2.86 29.70
N LEU A 7 25.63 -1.83 30.27
CA LEU A 7 25.98 -0.60 29.56
C LEU A 7 26.96 -0.84 28.39
N ARG A 8 27.91 -1.77 28.51
CA ARG A 8 28.88 -2.07 27.43
C ARG A 8 28.29 -2.86 26.26
N LEU A 9 27.13 -3.50 26.44
CA LEU A 9 26.51 -4.32 25.38
C LEU A 9 25.71 -3.48 24.37
N PHE A 10 25.39 -2.23 24.70
CA PHE A 10 24.79 -1.27 23.76
C PHE A 10 25.81 -0.64 22.80
N GLN A 11 27.06 -0.49 23.25
CA GLN A 11 28.11 0.26 22.54
C GLN A 11 28.85 -0.56 21.46
N ASN A 12 28.91 -1.89 21.59
CA ASN A 12 29.66 -2.75 20.65
C ASN A 12 28.72 -3.49 19.70
N GLY A 13 28.49 -2.92 18.51
CA GLY A 13 27.82 -3.58 17.40
C GLY A 13 28.50 -4.92 17.06
N LEU A 14 27.75 -6.02 17.16
CA LEU A 14 28.27 -7.36 16.90
C LEU A 14 28.19 -7.71 15.42
N ASN A 15 29.36 -7.76 14.79
CA ASN A 15 29.60 -8.32 13.48
C ASN A 15 29.56 -9.85 13.59
N VAL A 16 28.53 -10.50 13.05
CA VAL A 16 28.43 -11.98 13.02
C VAL A 16 28.25 -12.43 11.57
N LYS A 17 29.32 -12.98 11.00
CA LYS A 17 29.25 -13.79 9.78
C LYS A 17 28.62 -15.13 10.14
N SER A 18 27.45 -15.44 9.59
CA SER A 18 26.87 -16.79 9.62
C SER A 18 26.88 -17.39 8.22
N SER A 19 27.62 -18.48 8.04
CA SER A 19 27.58 -19.34 6.84
C SER A 19 26.30 -20.19 6.85
N PRO A 20 25.60 -20.37 5.71
CA PRO A 20 24.38 -21.18 5.67
C PRO A 20 24.73 -22.67 5.60
N ALA A 21 24.41 -23.42 6.66
CA ALA A 21 24.42 -24.87 6.63
C ALA A 21 23.08 -25.39 6.06
N CYS A 22 23.16 -26.12 4.96
CA CYS A 22 22.05 -26.73 4.23
C CYS A 22 21.41 -27.86 5.07
N LEU A 23 20.15 -27.69 5.49
CA LEU A 23 19.36 -28.77 6.08
C LEU A 23 18.70 -29.60 4.96
N ARG A 24 19.15 -30.84 4.78
CA ARG A 24 18.49 -31.83 3.92
C ARG A 24 17.33 -32.46 4.67
N TYR A 25 16.12 -32.32 4.12
CA TYR A 25 14.94 -33.05 4.56
C TYR A 25 15.01 -34.51 4.09
N ILE A 26 14.88 -35.46 5.02
CA ILE A 26 14.75 -36.90 4.73
C ILE A 26 13.26 -37.23 4.80
N SER A 27 12.67 -37.66 3.67
CA SER A 27 11.31 -38.22 3.61
C SER A 27 11.37 -39.75 3.77
N PRO A 28 10.44 -40.38 4.52
CA PRO A 28 10.38 -41.83 4.58
C PRO A 28 9.74 -42.42 3.31
N ARG A 29 10.31 -43.54 2.84
CA ARG A 29 9.85 -44.38 1.72
C ARG A 29 8.65 -45.25 2.13
N LYS A 30 7.68 -45.38 1.21
CA LYS A 30 6.88 -46.57 0.81
C LYS A 30 6.04 -46.15 -0.42
N SER A 31 5.67 -46.93 -1.43
CA SER A 31 6.23 -48.10 -2.12
C SER A 31 5.49 -48.19 -3.47
N ASN A 32 6.23 -48.44 -4.55
CA ASN A 32 5.88 -49.01 -5.85
C ASN A 32 4.58 -48.59 -6.57
N HIS A 33 4.72 -47.95 -7.73
CA HIS A 33 4.26 -48.49 -9.02
C HIS A 33 5.10 -47.91 -10.16
N ALA A 34 5.56 -48.79 -11.05
CA ALA A 34 6.45 -48.47 -12.15
C ALA A 34 5.64 -48.00 -13.36
N THR A 35 6.03 -46.90 -13.99
CA THR A 35 5.64 -46.61 -15.38
C THR A 35 6.76 -45.83 -16.05
N PHE A 36 7.23 -46.37 -17.17
CA PHE A 36 8.29 -45.84 -18.01
C PHE A 36 7.96 -44.43 -18.51
N ILE A 37 8.87 -43.48 -18.34
CA ILE A 37 8.88 -42.22 -19.09
C ILE A 37 10.21 -42.10 -19.83
N LEU A 38 10.10 -42.02 -21.15
CA LEU A 38 11.17 -41.77 -22.11
C LEU A 38 11.91 -40.47 -21.77
N ALA A 39 13.22 -40.58 -21.53
CA ALA A 39 14.12 -39.43 -21.50
C ALA A 39 14.42 -39.00 -22.95
N ARG A 40 14.04 -37.76 -23.31
CA ARG A 40 14.62 -37.06 -24.46
C ARG A 40 15.68 -36.08 -23.94
N SER A 41 16.90 -36.28 -24.41
CA SER A 41 18.05 -35.40 -24.20
C SER A 41 17.87 -34.08 -24.93
N CYS A 42 18.07 -32.97 -24.21
CA CYS A 42 18.25 -31.66 -24.80
C CYS A 42 19.75 -31.47 -25.08
N ALA A 43 20.13 -31.45 -26.35
CA ALA A 43 21.44 -31.05 -26.82
C ALA A 43 21.32 -29.60 -27.32
N SER A 44 22.15 -28.71 -26.77
CA SER A 44 22.78 -27.54 -27.43
C SER A 44 23.22 -26.53 -26.35
N CYS A 45 24.40 -26.75 -25.79
CA CYS A 45 25.20 -25.70 -25.17
C CYS A 45 26.22 -25.25 -26.22
N GLU A 46 26.19 -23.98 -26.63
CA GLU A 46 27.37 -23.31 -27.20
C GLU A 46 27.19 -21.79 -27.09
N SER A 47 28.08 -21.14 -26.33
CA SER A 47 28.17 -19.69 -26.17
C SER A 47 29.18 -19.13 -27.18
N PRO A 48 28.88 -18.02 -27.90
CA PRO A 48 29.85 -17.42 -28.80
C PRO A 48 30.88 -16.53 -28.05
N PRO A 49 32.07 -16.29 -28.65
CA PRO A 49 33.22 -15.69 -27.97
C PRO A 49 33.14 -14.16 -27.87
N ILE A 50 33.72 -13.63 -26.79
CA ILE A 50 33.81 -12.21 -26.47
C ILE A 50 34.94 -11.57 -27.29
N ALA A 51 34.60 -10.56 -28.10
CA ALA A 51 35.57 -9.67 -28.72
C ALA A 51 35.71 -8.39 -27.88
N SER A 52 36.96 -8.07 -27.54
CA SER A 52 37.38 -6.89 -26.80
C SER A 52 37.30 -5.62 -27.64
N ASN A 53 36.65 -4.57 -27.13
CA ASN A 53 37.03 -3.20 -27.45
C ASN A 53 36.80 -2.29 -26.24
N VAL A 54 37.88 -1.62 -25.85
CA VAL A 54 38.01 -0.72 -24.71
C VAL A 54 37.66 0.70 -25.17
N SER A 55 36.75 1.39 -24.47
CA SER A 55 36.88 2.85 -24.26
C SER A 55 35.92 3.38 -23.18
N ASN A 56 36.50 4.19 -22.29
CA ASN A 56 35.90 5.15 -21.35
C ASN A 56 35.11 4.60 -20.14
N VAL A 57 35.89 4.10 -19.18
CA VAL A 57 35.51 3.88 -17.79
C VAL A 57 35.20 5.21 -17.11
N ALA A 58 33.93 5.49 -16.84
CA ALA A 58 33.54 6.42 -15.79
C ALA A 58 33.98 5.86 -14.43
N LYS A 59 34.66 6.68 -13.63
CA LYS A 59 35.27 6.30 -12.34
C LYS A 59 34.27 5.62 -11.41
N ALA A 60 34.59 4.39 -11.02
CA ALA A 60 33.96 3.68 -9.93
C ALA A 60 34.29 4.34 -8.58
N THR A 61 33.26 4.64 -7.78
CA THR A 61 33.37 4.89 -6.35
C THR A 61 33.10 3.59 -5.60
N THR A 62 34.18 2.91 -5.19
CA THR A 62 34.25 1.82 -4.19
C THR A 62 33.55 2.19 -2.87
N ALA A 63 32.97 1.34 -2.02
CA ALA A 63 32.96 -0.13 -1.88
C ALA A 63 31.88 -0.56 -0.86
N SER A 64 31.18 -1.65 -1.14
CA SER A 64 30.96 -2.78 -0.22
C SER A 64 30.41 -3.94 -1.06
N LEU A 65 30.70 -5.20 -0.70
CA LEU A 65 29.98 -6.35 -1.26
C LEU A 65 28.49 -6.04 -1.09
N SER A 66 27.78 -5.83 -2.20
CA SER A 66 26.39 -5.37 -2.18
C SER A 66 25.61 -6.31 -1.26
N THR A 67 25.13 -5.77 -0.15
CA THR A 67 24.09 -6.47 0.61
C THR A 67 23.00 -6.78 -0.41
N PRO A 68 22.54 -8.05 -0.54
CA PRO A 68 21.45 -8.37 -1.46
C PRO A 68 20.32 -7.37 -1.24
N ALA A 69 19.73 -6.87 -2.33
CA ALA A 69 18.60 -5.95 -2.21
C ALA A 69 17.52 -6.57 -1.32
N ALA A 70 16.86 -5.72 -0.55
CA ALA A 70 15.83 -6.15 0.37
C ALA A 70 14.70 -6.84 -0.42
N ASP A 71 14.40 -8.10 -0.12
CA ASP A 71 13.29 -8.83 -0.74
C ASP A 71 12.11 -8.90 0.24
N HIS A 72 10.96 -8.35 -0.14
CA HIS A 72 9.78 -8.35 0.72
C HIS A 72 9.28 -9.75 1.09
N ARG A 73 9.57 -10.78 0.29
CA ARG A 73 9.17 -12.16 0.55
C ARG A 73 9.96 -12.72 1.73
N GLN A 74 11.26 -12.45 1.76
CA GLN A 74 12.12 -12.87 2.87
C GLN A 74 11.81 -12.06 4.13
N LEU A 75 11.83 -10.73 4.03
CA LEU A 75 11.59 -9.84 5.17
C LEU A 75 10.17 -9.98 5.73
N GLY A 76 9.18 -10.20 4.85
CA GLY A 76 7.80 -10.43 5.24
C GLY A 76 7.61 -11.68 6.09
N VAL A 77 8.33 -12.76 5.79
CA VAL A 77 8.35 -13.97 6.63
C VAL A 77 9.13 -13.74 7.92
N GLU A 78 10.31 -13.11 7.85
CA GLU A 78 11.16 -12.84 9.02
C GLU A 78 10.46 -11.96 10.08
N GLN A 79 9.61 -11.03 9.63
CA GLN A 79 8.83 -10.12 10.48
C GLN A 79 7.40 -10.59 10.74
N GLU A 80 7.03 -11.78 10.29
CA GLU A 80 5.70 -12.37 10.48
C GLU A 80 4.57 -11.46 9.95
N LEU A 81 4.76 -10.89 8.76
CA LEU A 81 3.79 -9.97 8.13
C LEU A 81 2.71 -10.73 7.37
N PHE A 82 3.10 -11.73 6.56
CA PHE A 82 2.18 -12.54 5.79
C PHE A 82 2.73 -13.95 5.57
N THR A 83 1.83 -14.84 5.17
CA THR A 83 2.16 -16.19 4.71
C THR A 83 1.32 -16.54 3.49
N THR A 84 1.63 -17.65 2.83
CA THR A 84 0.92 -18.16 1.65
C THR A 84 0.46 -19.58 1.89
N SER A 85 -0.64 -19.98 1.26
CA SER A 85 -1.19 -21.33 1.36
C SER A 85 -1.39 -21.93 -0.02
N PRO A 86 -1.05 -23.22 -0.26
CA PRO A 86 -1.37 -23.90 -1.51
C PRO A 86 -2.87 -24.00 -1.76
N TYR A 87 -3.70 -23.84 -0.72
CA TYR A 87 -5.16 -23.81 -0.83
C TYR A 87 -5.71 -22.48 -1.39
N SER A 88 -4.89 -21.42 -1.44
CA SER A 88 -5.26 -20.16 -2.09
C SER A 88 -4.03 -19.49 -2.74
N PRO A 89 -3.49 -20.06 -3.84
CA PRO A 89 -2.32 -19.52 -4.52
C PRO A 89 -2.59 -18.09 -5.02
N GLY A 90 -1.65 -17.18 -4.78
CA GLY A 90 -1.79 -15.77 -5.14
C GLY A 90 -2.70 -14.97 -4.21
N SER A 91 -3.19 -15.54 -3.11
CA SER A 91 -3.96 -14.84 -2.08
C SER A 91 -3.16 -14.82 -0.77
N PRO A 92 -2.43 -13.74 -0.46
CA PRO A 92 -1.63 -13.67 0.76
C PRO A 92 -2.53 -13.68 2.01
N LEU A 93 -2.06 -14.40 3.04
CA LEU A 93 -2.67 -14.42 4.36
C LEU A 93 -1.91 -13.45 5.27
N PHE A 94 -2.49 -12.30 5.55
CA PHE A 94 -1.89 -11.33 6.46
C PHE A 94 -1.95 -11.84 7.90
N LEU A 95 -0.77 -11.95 8.52
CA LEU A 95 -0.61 -12.27 9.93
C LEU A 95 -0.89 -11.00 10.78
N PRO A 96 -1.04 -11.09 12.11
CA PRO A 96 -1.43 -9.94 12.93
C PRO A 96 -0.57 -8.68 12.72
N LYS A 97 0.74 -8.83 12.51
CA LYS A 97 1.66 -7.72 12.22
C LYS A 97 1.42 -7.11 10.85
N GLY A 98 1.29 -7.91 9.79
CA GLY A 98 0.95 -7.39 8.46
C GLY A 98 -0.43 -6.77 8.41
N ALA A 99 -1.42 -7.33 9.12
CA ALA A 99 -2.76 -6.76 9.21
C ALA A 99 -2.76 -5.37 9.89
N ARG A 100 -1.89 -5.13 10.89
CA ARG A 100 -1.71 -3.78 11.48
C ARG A 100 -1.19 -2.79 10.45
N MET A 101 -0.23 -3.19 9.62
CA MET A 101 0.30 -2.32 8.56
C MET A 101 -0.75 -2.02 7.49
N PHE A 102 -1.43 -3.05 7.02
CA PHE A 102 -2.53 -2.93 6.07
C PHE A 102 -3.54 -1.91 6.59
N LYS A 103 -3.99 -2.09 7.84
CA LYS A 103 -4.94 -1.20 8.50
C LYS A 103 -4.41 0.24 8.64
N ALA A 104 -3.16 0.41 9.05
CA ALA A 104 -2.54 1.74 9.17
C ALA A 104 -2.51 2.48 7.83
N LEU A 105 -2.21 1.80 6.72
CA LEU A 105 -2.22 2.39 5.38
C LEU A 105 -3.63 2.78 4.94
N THR A 106 -4.62 1.89 5.15
CA THR A 106 -6.01 2.18 4.76
C THR A 106 -6.62 3.28 5.62
N GLU A 107 -6.39 3.28 6.94
CA GLU A 107 -6.88 4.32 7.85
C GLU A 107 -6.24 5.68 7.55
N PHE A 108 -4.93 5.69 7.25
CA PHE A 108 -4.23 6.90 6.82
C PHE A 108 -4.90 7.51 5.60
N LEU A 109 -5.19 6.71 4.56
CA LEU A 109 -5.87 7.20 3.36
C LEU A 109 -7.31 7.63 3.62
N SER A 110 -8.09 6.81 4.34
CA SER A 110 -9.49 7.14 4.68
C SER A 110 -9.61 8.48 5.41
N ALA A 111 -8.64 8.81 6.27
CA ALA A 111 -8.61 10.11 6.95
C ALA A 111 -8.42 11.30 5.99
N GLN A 112 -7.84 11.10 4.79
CA GLN A 112 -7.62 12.17 3.81
C GLN A 112 -8.80 12.36 2.88
N TYR A 113 -9.67 11.36 2.73
CA TYR A 113 -10.76 11.41 1.74
C TYR A 113 -11.73 12.56 1.96
N SER A 114 -12.04 12.93 3.21
CA SER A 114 -12.87 14.09 3.50
C SER A 114 -12.25 15.40 3.01
N HIS A 115 -10.92 15.55 3.12
CA HIS A 115 -10.18 16.71 2.63
C HIS A 115 -10.26 16.83 1.09
N PHE A 116 -10.18 15.69 0.40
CA PHE A 116 -10.30 15.63 -1.07
C PHE A 116 -11.75 15.47 -1.56
N GLY A 117 -12.74 15.52 -0.65
CA GLY A 117 -14.16 15.48 -0.97
C GLY A 117 -14.65 14.14 -1.54
N PHE A 118 -14.10 13.02 -1.07
CA PHE A 118 -14.52 11.66 -1.40
C PHE A 118 -15.44 11.07 -0.33
N GLU A 119 -16.45 10.32 -0.78
CA GLU A 119 -17.36 9.56 0.06
C GLU A 119 -17.11 8.07 -0.10
N GLU A 120 -16.92 7.36 1.03
CA GLU A 120 -16.66 5.91 1.02
C GLU A 120 -17.94 5.13 0.77
N VAL A 121 -17.89 4.16 -0.14
CA VAL A 121 -19.01 3.28 -0.49
C VAL A 121 -18.60 1.82 -0.34
N ILE A 122 -19.58 0.95 -0.04
CA ILE A 122 -19.39 -0.49 0.04
C ILE A 122 -20.23 -1.14 -1.05
N THR A 123 -19.56 -1.83 -1.97
CA THR A 123 -20.20 -2.47 -3.12
C THR A 123 -20.06 -4.00 -3.08
N PRO A 124 -21.02 -4.76 -3.65
CA PRO A 124 -20.90 -6.22 -3.78
C PRO A 124 -19.58 -6.69 -4.41
N THR A 125 -19.14 -7.90 -4.05
CA THR A 125 -17.93 -8.54 -4.62
C THR A 125 -18.24 -9.34 -5.88
N ILE A 126 -19.48 -9.80 -6.03
CA ILE A 126 -19.93 -10.57 -7.19
C ILE A 126 -21.08 -9.83 -7.87
N TYR A 127 -21.10 -9.87 -9.20
CA TYR A 127 -22.17 -9.33 -10.02
C TYR A 127 -22.52 -10.30 -11.14
N LYS A 128 -23.76 -10.22 -11.61
CA LYS A 128 -24.22 -11.00 -12.76
C LYS A 128 -23.39 -10.67 -14.00
N LYS A 129 -23.19 -11.67 -14.86
CA LYS A 129 -22.51 -11.53 -16.16
C LYS A 129 -23.01 -10.34 -16.99
N SER A 130 -24.32 -10.10 -16.98
CA SER A 130 -24.96 -8.98 -17.66
C SER A 130 -24.41 -7.60 -17.29
N LEU A 131 -23.93 -7.39 -16.05
CA LEU A 131 -23.26 -6.14 -15.67
C LEU A 131 -21.91 -5.99 -16.38
N TRP A 132 -21.15 -7.07 -16.47
CA TRP A 132 -19.83 -7.08 -17.09
C TRP A 132 -19.93 -6.87 -18.60
N GLU A 133 -20.92 -7.48 -19.25
CA GLU A 133 -21.26 -7.22 -20.66
C GLU A 133 -21.70 -5.75 -20.84
N LYS A 134 -22.63 -5.25 -20.01
CA LYS A 134 -23.04 -3.84 -20.07
C LYS A 134 -21.83 -2.91 -19.93
N SER A 135 -20.88 -3.21 -19.06
CA SER A 135 -19.69 -2.40 -18.86
C SER A 135 -18.60 -2.54 -19.94
N GLY A 136 -18.64 -3.58 -20.78
CA GLY A 136 -17.58 -3.88 -21.74
C GLY A 136 -16.44 -4.73 -21.18
N HIS A 137 -16.46 -5.07 -19.89
CA HIS A 137 -15.40 -5.85 -19.25
C HIS A 137 -15.46 -7.32 -19.65
N TRP A 138 -16.64 -7.86 -19.96
CA TRP A 138 -16.75 -9.26 -20.37
C TRP A 138 -16.04 -9.50 -21.71
N GLU A 139 -16.15 -8.56 -22.64
CA GLU A 139 -15.55 -8.66 -23.96
C GLU A 139 -14.02 -8.49 -23.94
N ASN A 140 -13.49 -7.71 -22.98
CA ASN A 140 -12.08 -7.32 -22.96
C ASN A 140 -11.26 -7.95 -21.83
N TYR A 141 -11.91 -8.49 -20.79
CA TYR A 141 -11.24 -8.90 -19.54
C TYR A 141 -11.72 -10.24 -18.98
N ALA A 142 -12.64 -10.95 -19.66
CA ALA A 142 -13.21 -12.19 -19.14
C ALA A 142 -12.17 -13.30 -18.89
N GLU A 143 -11.09 -13.37 -19.67
CA GLU A 143 -10.01 -14.36 -19.47
C GLU A 143 -9.29 -14.18 -18.11
N ASP A 144 -9.22 -12.93 -17.65
CA ASP A 144 -8.61 -12.53 -16.37
C ASP A 144 -9.63 -12.45 -15.23
N MET A 145 -10.89 -12.86 -15.45
CA MET A 145 -11.94 -12.88 -14.43
C MET A 145 -12.17 -14.28 -13.86
N TYR A 146 -12.48 -14.35 -12.56
CA TYR A 146 -13.04 -15.56 -11.96
C TYR A 146 -14.55 -15.59 -12.14
N SER A 147 -15.08 -16.69 -12.66
CA SER A 147 -16.51 -16.94 -12.64
C SER A 147 -16.99 -17.55 -11.32
N VAL A 148 -18.25 -17.29 -11.01
CA VAL A 148 -18.95 -17.76 -9.82
C VAL A 148 -20.27 -18.38 -10.25
N VAL A 149 -20.41 -19.66 -9.96
CA VAL A 149 -21.54 -20.49 -10.40
C VAL A 149 -22.45 -20.80 -9.20
N GLY A 150 -23.72 -20.39 -9.28
CA GLY A 150 -24.70 -20.63 -8.23
C GLY A 150 -25.19 -22.09 -8.15
N ARG A 151 -25.78 -22.48 -7.01
CA ARG A 151 -26.46 -23.77 -6.86
C ARG A 151 -27.71 -23.77 -7.75
N GLY A 152 -27.70 -24.52 -8.85
CA GLY A 152 -28.80 -24.54 -9.84
C GLY A 152 -28.43 -23.96 -11.21
N ALA A 153 -27.20 -23.46 -11.39
CA ALA A 153 -26.66 -23.08 -12.69
C ALA A 153 -26.25 -24.31 -13.54
N SER A 154 -27.12 -25.32 -13.61
CA SER A 154 -27.08 -26.38 -14.64
C SER A 154 -27.77 -25.96 -15.94
N GLY A 155 -28.40 -24.77 -15.97
CA GLY A 155 -28.95 -24.19 -17.19
C GLY A 155 -30.31 -24.72 -17.64
N GLU A 156 -31.06 -25.43 -16.79
CA GLU A 156 -32.44 -25.85 -17.12
C GLU A 156 -33.42 -25.56 -15.98
N THR A 157 -34.24 -24.53 -16.19
CA THR A 157 -35.53 -24.39 -15.52
C THR A 157 -36.58 -24.16 -16.59
N ILE A 158 -37.44 -25.16 -16.82
CA ILE A 158 -38.62 -24.99 -17.68
C ILE A 158 -39.53 -23.95 -17.01
N GLY A 159 -39.61 -22.75 -17.60
CA GLY A 159 -40.46 -21.66 -17.10
C GLY A 159 -39.81 -20.64 -16.16
N GLY A 160 -38.49 -20.67 -15.95
CA GLY A 160 -37.77 -19.64 -15.18
C GLY A 160 -37.58 -18.33 -15.97
N GLN A 161 -37.56 -17.18 -15.28
CA GLN A 161 -37.35 -15.90 -15.95
C GLN A 161 -35.90 -15.77 -16.44
N LYS A 162 -35.71 -15.22 -17.65
CA LYS A 162 -34.38 -14.85 -18.17
C LYS A 162 -33.73 -13.88 -17.18
N GLY A 163 -32.68 -14.34 -16.48
CA GLY A 163 -31.99 -13.58 -15.44
C GLY A 163 -32.05 -14.17 -14.02
N GLU A 164 -32.84 -15.23 -13.76
CA GLU A 164 -32.84 -15.92 -12.47
C GLU A 164 -31.59 -16.79 -12.27
N ASN A 165 -31.10 -17.42 -13.35
CA ASN A 165 -29.94 -18.32 -13.35
C ASN A 165 -28.82 -17.80 -14.27
N GLU A 166 -28.24 -16.64 -13.94
CA GLU A 166 -27.04 -16.13 -14.62
C GLU A 166 -25.75 -16.57 -13.92
N GLU A 167 -24.69 -16.78 -14.72
CA GLU A 167 -23.32 -16.85 -14.20
C GLU A 167 -22.94 -15.49 -13.59
N TYR A 168 -22.20 -15.54 -12.48
CA TYR A 168 -21.68 -14.34 -11.84
C TYR A 168 -20.19 -14.23 -12.13
N GLY A 169 -19.68 -13.01 -12.15
CA GLY A 169 -18.25 -12.71 -12.13
C GLY A 169 -17.84 -12.17 -10.77
N LEU A 170 -16.71 -12.64 -10.27
CA LEU A 170 -16.01 -12.00 -9.16
C LEU A 170 -15.34 -10.72 -9.70
N LYS A 171 -15.55 -9.58 -9.04
CA LYS A 171 -15.15 -8.30 -9.59
C LYS A 171 -13.62 -8.17 -9.76
N PRO A 172 -13.13 -7.82 -10.98
CA PRO A 172 -11.71 -7.47 -11.19
C PRO A 172 -11.44 -5.97 -10.94
N MET A 173 -12.50 -5.15 -10.93
CA MET A 173 -12.50 -3.68 -10.78
C MET A 173 -13.81 -3.21 -10.13
N ASN A 174 -13.83 -2.06 -9.46
CA ASN A 174 -15.04 -1.55 -8.80
C ASN A 174 -15.92 -0.65 -9.71
N CYS A 175 -15.39 -0.16 -10.83
CA CYS A 175 -16.04 0.86 -11.66
C CYS A 175 -17.50 0.59 -12.01
N PRO A 176 -17.93 -0.63 -12.43
CA PRO A 176 -19.33 -0.85 -12.80
C PRO A 176 -20.28 -0.70 -11.61
N GLY A 177 -19.85 -1.11 -10.41
CA GLY A 177 -20.62 -0.94 -9.19
C GLY A 177 -20.82 0.53 -8.82
N HIS A 178 -19.80 1.37 -9.05
CA HIS A 178 -19.87 2.81 -8.78
C HIS A 178 -20.75 3.53 -9.79
N CYS A 179 -20.80 3.08 -11.06
CA CYS A 179 -21.78 3.55 -12.04
C CYS A 179 -23.23 3.26 -11.61
N LEU A 180 -23.49 2.08 -11.02
CA LEU A 180 -24.82 1.76 -10.47
C LEU A 180 -25.21 2.72 -9.33
N ILE A 181 -24.26 3.07 -8.45
CA ILE A 181 -24.49 4.04 -7.37
C ILE A 181 -24.78 5.43 -7.95
N PHE A 182 -24.02 5.88 -8.94
CA PHE A 182 -24.27 7.16 -9.60
C PHE A 182 -25.70 7.19 -10.18
N ALA A 183 -26.08 6.17 -10.94
CA ALA A 183 -27.38 6.01 -11.61
C ALA A 183 -28.58 5.82 -10.65
N SER A 184 -28.35 5.48 -9.39
CA SER A 184 -29.43 5.21 -8.41
C SER A 184 -30.29 6.44 -8.07
N LYS A 185 -29.83 7.65 -8.41
CA LYS A 185 -30.52 8.92 -8.15
C LYS A 185 -30.27 9.88 -9.32
N GLN A 186 -31.28 10.67 -9.68
CA GLN A 186 -31.10 11.82 -10.56
C GLN A 186 -30.08 12.80 -9.96
N ARG A 187 -29.19 13.32 -10.82
CA ARG A 187 -28.09 14.22 -10.43
C ARG A 187 -28.28 15.60 -11.04
N SER A 188 -27.94 16.64 -10.28
CA SER A 188 -27.84 18.02 -10.79
C SER A 188 -26.38 18.40 -11.03
N TYR A 189 -26.12 19.26 -12.03
CA TYR A 189 -24.78 19.84 -12.25
C TYR A 189 -24.19 20.50 -10.99
N ARG A 190 -25.04 20.95 -10.05
CA ARG A 190 -24.65 21.57 -8.78
C ARG A 190 -24.06 20.60 -7.76
N GLU A 191 -24.41 19.32 -7.87
CA GLU A 191 -23.86 18.24 -7.03
C GLU A 191 -22.50 17.75 -7.58
N MET A 192 -22.11 18.19 -8.77
CA MET A 192 -20.87 17.74 -9.43
C MET A 192 -19.66 18.57 -8.95
N PRO A 193 -18.51 17.93 -8.70
CA PRO A 193 -18.21 16.51 -8.93
C PRO A 193 -18.66 15.58 -7.80
N VAL A 194 -19.11 14.38 -8.17
CA VAL A 194 -19.42 13.28 -7.24
C VAL A 194 -18.21 12.36 -7.17
N ARG A 195 -17.71 12.05 -5.96
CA ARG A 195 -16.49 11.25 -5.77
C ARG A 195 -16.75 10.07 -4.84
N TYR A 196 -16.59 8.86 -5.36
CA TYR A 196 -16.68 7.64 -4.58
C TYR A 196 -15.30 7.02 -4.34
N THR A 197 -15.13 6.38 -3.19
CA THR A 197 -13.93 5.60 -2.87
C THR A 197 -14.32 4.26 -2.26
N ASP A 198 -13.56 3.20 -2.53
CA ASP A 198 -13.90 1.84 -2.14
C ASP A 198 -12.62 0.99 -1.95
N PHE A 199 -12.53 0.28 -0.82
CA PHE A 199 -11.41 -0.62 -0.48
C PHE A 199 -11.77 -2.10 -0.63
N SER A 200 -12.84 -2.41 -1.38
CA SER A 200 -13.29 -3.77 -1.60
C SER A 200 -12.18 -4.68 -2.16
N PRO A 201 -12.19 -5.98 -1.80
CA PRO A 201 -11.29 -6.94 -2.41
C PRO A 201 -11.63 -7.13 -3.90
N LEU A 202 -10.61 -7.02 -4.75
CA LEU A 202 -10.64 -7.30 -6.18
C LEU A 202 -9.95 -8.61 -6.46
N HIS A 203 -10.40 -9.29 -7.53
CA HIS A 203 -9.82 -10.55 -7.95
C HIS A 203 -9.49 -10.58 -9.44
N ARG A 204 -8.26 -10.96 -9.77
CA ARG A 204 -7.78 -11.13 -11.15
C ARG A 204 -7.16 -12.50 -11.29
N ASN A 205 -7.50 -13.21 -12.36
CA ASN A 205 -7.04 -14.56 -12.63
C ASN A 205 -5.62 -14.59 -13.23
N GLU A 206 -4.68 -13.97 -12.52
CA GLU A 206 -3.28 -13.89 -12.91
C GLU A 206 -2.70 -15.29 -13.15
N ILE A 207 -1.96 -15.44 -14.26
CA ILE A 207 -1.25 -16.67 -14.58
C ILE A 207 -0.29 -17.05 -13.43
N SER A 208 -0.24 -18.33 -13.08
CA SER A 208 0.48 -18.77 -11.88
C SER A 208 1.97 -18.39 -11.89
N GLY A 209 2.60 -18.33 -13.07
CA GLY A 209 4.00 -17.94 -13.23
C GLY A 209 4.29 -16.46 -13.02
N ALA A 210 3.26 -15.60 -13.02
CA ALA A 210 3.41 -14.16 -12.80
C ALA A 210 3.27 -13.76 -11.32
N LEU A 211 2.78 -14.66 -10.47
CA LEU A 211 2.59 -14.39 -9.04
C LEU A 211 3.93 -14.15 -8.34
N SER A 212 4.02 -13.08 -7.56
CA SER A 212 5.26 -12.72 -6.87
C SER A 212 4.98 -12.01 -5.55
N GLY A 213 5.03 -12.77 -4.46
CA GLY A 213 4.85 -12.27 -3.09
C GLY A 213 3.61 -11.42 -2.94
N LEU A 214 3.79 -10.12 -2.67
CA LEU A 214 2.72 -9.12 -2.59
C LEU A 214 2.65 -8.18 -3.82
N THR A 215 3.67 -8.18 -4.69
CA THR A 215 3.72 -7.28 -5.86
C THR A 215 2.70 -7.65 -6.95
N ARG A 216 2.42 -8.95 -7.13
CA ARG A 216 1.46 -9.48 -8.09
C ARG A 216 0.74 -10.68 -7.50
N VAL A 217 -0.56 -10.52 -7.29
CA VAL A 217 -1.45 -11.39 -6.52
C VAL A 217 -2.79 -11.53 -7.23
N ARG A 218 -3.55 -12.58 -6.92
CA ARG A 218 -4.90 -12.84 -7.46
C ARG A 218 -5.99 -12.14 -6.68
N ARG A 219 -5.78 -11.89 -5.38
CA ARG A 219 -6.67 -11.10 -4.52
C ARG A 219 -5.90 -9.91 -3.98
N PHE A 220 -6.44 -8.71 -4.14
CA PHE A 220 -5.85 -7.48 -3.63
C PHE A 220 -6.91 -6.45 -3.27
N HIS A 221 -6.52 -5.39 -2.56
CA HIS A 221 -7.39 -4.26 -2.21
C HIS A 221 -6.80 -3.01 -2.83
N GLN A 222 -7.53 -2.45 -3.79
CA GLN A 222 -7.20 -1.17 -4.40
C GLN A 222 -7.82 -0.06 -3.57
N ASP A 223 -7.11 1.04 -3.38
CA ASP A 223 -7.64 2.27 -2.81
C ASP A 223 -8.42 3.06 -3.89
N ASP A 224 -9.43 2.38 -4.42
CA ASP A 224 -10.06 2.72 -5.67
C ASP A 224 -10.92 3.96 -5.51
N GLY A 225 -10.89 4.84 -6.51
CA GLY A 225 -11.69 6.05 -6.52
C GLY A 225 -12.25 6.35 -7.91
N HIS A 226 -13.51 6.78 -7.93
CA HIS A 226 -14.23 7.14 -9.14
C HIS A 226 -14.85 8.52 -8.99
N ILE A 227 -14.39 9.46 -9.82
CA ILE A 227 -14.88 10.84 -9.85
C ILE A 227 -15.77 11.01 -11.07
N PHE A 228 -17.05 11.28 -10.85
CA PHE A 228 -17.98 11.70 -11.89
C PHE A 228 -17.98 13.23 -11.89
N CYS A 229 -17.45 13.83 -12.94
CA CYS A 229 -17.30 15.27 -13.04
C CYS A 229 -17.90 15.82 -14.34
N ARG A 230 -18.10 17.13 -14.38
CA ARG A 230 -18.47 17.83 -15.62
C ARG A 230 -17.21 17.95 -16.51
N PRO A 231 -17.34 18.03 -17.84
CA PRO A 231 -16.18 18.18 -18.72
C PRO A 231 -15.28 19.39 -18.35
N SER A 232 -15.89 20.51 -17.95
CA SER A 232 -15.18 21.71 -17.49
C SER A 232 -14.35 21.52 -16.20
N GLN A 233 -14.59 20.45 -15.44
CA GLN A 233 -13.94 20.17 -14.15
C GLN A 233 -12.74 19.23 -14.27
N ILE A 234 -12.53 18.55 -15.41
CA ILE A 234 -11.50 17.51 -15.61
C ILE A 234 -10.12 17.97 -15.12
N GLY A 235 -9.65 19.13 -15.58
CA GLY A 235 -8.31 19.63 -15.23
C GLY A 235 -8.14 19.91 -13.73
N LYS A 236 -9.20 20.37 -13.04
CA LYS A 236 -9.18 20.59 -11.59
C LYS A 236 -9.12 19.27 -10.83
N GLU A 237 -9.89 18.28 -11.24
CA GLU A 237 -9.94 16.96 -10.59
C GLU A 237 -8.64 16.16 -10.79
N ILE A 238 -8.02 16.22 -11.98
CA ILE A 238 -6.69 15.63 -12.22
C ILE A 238 -5.64 16.31 -11.35
N SER A 239 -5.63 17.65 -11.30
CA SER A 239 -4.67 18.40 -10.49
C SER A 239 -4.79 18.07 -9.00
N GLY A 240 -6.02 18.02 -8.47
CA GLY A 240 -6.27 17.61 -7.09
C GLY A 240 -5.85 16.16 -6.80
N THR A 241 -6.01 15.26 -7.77
CA THR A 241 -5.55 13.87 -7.62
C THR A 241 -4.02 13.77 -7.64
N LEU A 242 -3.33 14.54 -8.49
CA LEU A 242 -1.86 14.62 -8.49
C LEU A 242 -1.30 15.20 -7.18
N GLU A 243 -1.99 16.18 -6.60
CA GLU A 243 -1.67 16.71 -5.28
C GLU A 243 -1.84 15.65 -4.18
N PHE A 244 -2.93 14.87 -4.25
CA PHE A 244 -3.16 13.77 -3.32
C PHE A 244 -2.05 12.70 -3.40
N VAL A 245 -1.69 12.27 -4.62
CA VAL A 245 -0.54 11.38 -4.85
C VAL A 245 0.72 11.95 -4.22
N ARG A 246 1.06 13.21 -4.51
CA ARG A 246 2.26 13.86 -3.97
C ARG A 246 2.26 13.86 -2.44
N MET A 247 1.14 14.20 -1.80
CA MET A 247 1.03 14.23 -0.34
C MET A 247 1.25 12.84 0.26
N VAL A 248 0.62 11.80 -0.31
CA VAL A 248 0.74 10.42 0.18
C VAL A 248 2.15 9.90 -0.01
N TYR A 249 2.77 10.10 -1.17
CA TYR A 249 4.10 9.57 -1.48
C TYR A 249 5.17 10.29 -0.65
N THR A 250 5.03 11.61 -0.50
CA THR A 250 5.86 12.38 0.44
C THR A 250 5.69 11.87 1.86
N THR A 251 4.48 11.54 2.31
CA THR A 251 4.26 11.02 3.66
C THR A 251 4.84 9.62 3.87
N LEU A 252 4.80 8.78 2.84
CA LEU A 252 5.38 7.44 2.85
C LEU A 252 6.91 7.43 2.65
N GLY A 253 7.54 8.57 2.40
CA GLY A 253 8.98 8.65 2.12
C GLY A 253 9.37 8.14 0.72
N LEU A 254 8.40 8.00 -0.18
CA LEU A 254 8.59 7.45 -1.51
C LEU A 254 8.98 8.55 -2.50
N GLY A 255 10.12 8.38 -3.17
CA GLY A 255 10.58 9.28 -4.24
C GLY A 255 12.09 9.18 -4.50
N PRO A 256 12.57 9.68 -5.66
CA PRO A 256 11.79 10.28 -6.75
C PRO A 256 10.97 9.23 -7.53
N TYR A 257 9.78 9.62 -8.01
CA TYR A 257 8.94 8.81 -8.90
C TYR A 257 8.74 9.52 -10.24
N ARG A 258 8.44 8.76 -11.29
CA ARG A 258 8.20 9.28 -12.65
C ARG A 258 6.71 9.28 -12.96
N LEU A 259 6.23 10.37 -13.55
CA LEU A 259 4.89 10.43 -14.15
C LEU A 259 5.00 10.03 -15.62
N ALA A 260 4.12 9.15 -16.08
CA ALA A 260 4.05 8.72 -17.47
C ALA A 260 2.65 8.99 -18.05
N LEU A 261 2.55 9.68 -19.18
CA LEU A 261 1.31 9.82 -19.93
C LEU A 261 1.20 8.66 -20.92
N SER A 262 0.30 7.73 -20.63
CA SER A 262 0.03 6.56 -21.47
C SER A 262 -1.14 6.85 -22.41
N THR A 263 -0.85 6.86 -23.71
CA THR A 263 -1.76 7.33 -24.79
C THR A 263 -2.49 6.19 -25.49
N ARG A 264 -3.40 6.54 -26.40
CA ARG A 264 -4.25 5.62 -27.16
C ARG A 264 -3.49 4.42 -27.75
N PRO A 265 -3.91 3.17 -27.46
CA PRO A 265 -3.40 1.97 -28.10
C PRO A 265 -3.65 1.96 -29.62
N SER A 266 -2.79 1.29 -30.39
CA SER A 266 -2.91 1.20 -31.85
C SER A 266 -4.04 0.25 -32.30
N ASP A 267 -4.29 -0.81 -31.55
CA ASP A 267 -5.02 -1.99 -32.07
C ASP A 267 -6.44 -2.08 -31.50
N HIS A 268 -6.62 -1.74 -30.22
CA HIS A 268 -7.86 -1.97 -29.48
C HIS A 268 -8.17 -0.80 -28.53
N TYR A 269 -9.09 0.07 -28.93
CA TYR A 269 -9.69 1.10 -28.08
C TYR A 269 -11.16 1.32 -28.44
N ILE A 270 -11.93 1.83 -27.48
CA ILE A 270 -13.34 2.20 -27.67
C ILE A 270 -13.49 3.74 -27.63
N GLY A 271 -14.45 4.27 -28.39
CA GLY A 271 -14.70 5.71 -28.51
C GLY A 271 -14.25 6.32 -29.84
N THR A 272 -14.51 7.61 -30.02
CA THR A 272 -14.10 8.34 -31.23
C THR A 272 -12.67 8.86 -31.10
N LYS A 273 -12.00 9.10 -32.24
CA LYS A 273 -10.67 9.71 -32.25
C LYS A 273 -10.64 11.07 -31.55
N GLU A 274 -11.67 11.88 -31.77
CA GLU A 274 -11.81 13.22 -31.17
C GLU A 274 -11.91 13.16 -29.65
N GLU A 275 -12.67 12.22 -29.10
CA GLU A 275 -12.78 12.01 -27.64
C GLU A 275 -11.43 11.70 -27.02
N TRP A 276 -10.66 10.84 -27.66
CA TRP A 276 -9.31 10.49 -27.24
C TRP A 276 -8.33 11.65 -27.35
N ASP A 277 -8.35 12.38 -28.46
CA ASP A 277 -7.46 13.53 -28.67
C ASP A 277 -7.75 14.62 -27.61
N ASN A 278 -9.03 14.82 -27.24
CA ASN A 278 -9.44 15.71 -26.14
C ASN A 278 -8.98 15.19 -24.77
N ALA A 279 -9.14 13.89 -24.51
CA ALA A 279 -8.73 13.24 -23.26
C ALA A 279 -7.21 13.35 -23.02
N GLU A 280 -6.42 13.03 -24.04
CA GLU A 280 -4.96 13.13 -24.02
C GLU A 280 -4.50 14.57 -23.83
N THR A 281 -5.15 15.52 -24.51
CA THR A 281 -4.87 16.95 -24.35
C THR A 281 -5.14 17.41 -22.92
N ALA A 282 -6.26 16.99 -22.31
CA ALA A 282 -6.60 17.36 -20.94
C ALA A 282 -5.61 16.81 -19.91
N LEU A 283 -5.18 15.54 -20.05
CA LEU A 283 -4.16 14.95 -19.18
C LEU A 283 -2.81 15.63 -19.35
N LYS A 284 -2.38 15.86 -20.59
CA LYS A 284 -1.11 16.54 -20.90
C LYS A 284 -1.05 17.93 -20.29
N GLN A 285 -2.10 18.74 -20.49
CA GLN A 285 -2.17 20.09 -19.89
C GLN A 285 -2.13 20.05 -18.36
N SER A 286 -2.75 19.04 -17.74
CA SER A 286 -2.73 18.89 -16.28
C SER A 286 -1.33 18.50 -15.77
N LEU A 287 -0.64 17.63 -16.50
CA LEU A 287 0.76 17.28 -16.22
C LEU A 287 1.69 18.48 -16.38
N ASP A 288 1.57 19.25 -17.47
CA ASP A 288 2.36 20.46 -17.71
C ASP A 288 2.16 21.50 -16.60
N LYS A 289 0.91 21.72 -16.17
CA LYS A 289 0.58 22.62 -15.06
C LYS A 289 1.10 22.15 -13.70
N SER A 290 1.29 20.84 -13.51
CA SER A 290 1.80 20.29 -12.25
C SER A 290 3.25 20.70 -11.96
N GLY A 291 4.00 21.09 -12.99
CA GLY A 291 5.43 21.41 -12.90
C GLY A 291 6.33 20.20 -12.61
N GLN A 292 5.78 18.97 -12.54
CA GLN A 292 6.54 17.75 -12.31
C GLN A 292 7.07 17.19 -13.64
N PRO A 293 8.30 16.65 -13.68
CA PRO A 293 8.81 15.95 -14.85
C PRO A 293 7.93 14.75 -15.19
N TRP A 294 7.52 14.65 -16.45
CA TRP A 294 6.74 13.55 -16.97
C TRP A 294 7.27 13.09 -18.33
N THR A 295 6.94 11.86 -18.71
CA THR A 295 7.37 11.22 -19.96
C THR A 295 6.18 10.67 -20.73
N MET A 296 6.27 10.59 -22.06
CA MET A 296 5.27 9.88 -22.86
C MET A 296 5.48 8.36 -22.80
N ASN A 297 4.39 7.59 -22.80
CA ASN A 297 4.37 6.13 -22.89
C ASN A 297 3.36 5.73 -23.98
N GLU A 298 3.81 5.77 -25.23
CA GLU A 298 2.91 5.65 -26.38
C GLU A 298 2.22 4.29 -26.46
N GLY A 299 0.90 4.30 -26.62
CA GLY A 299 0.09 3.09 -26.87
C GLY A 299 -0.26 2.27 -25.63
N ASP A 300 0.16 2.68 -24.43
CA ASP A 300 -0.06 1.93 -23.19
C ASP A 300 -1.30 2.41 -22.39
N GLY A 301 -2.17 3.20 -23.01
CA GLY A 301 -3.46 3.63 -22.44
C GLY A 301 -4.40 2.45 -22.17
N ALA A 302 -5.40 2.66 -21.31
CA ALA A 302 -6.44 1.66 -21.11
C ALA A 302 -7.36 1.58 -22.34
N PHE A 303 -8.07 0.48 -22.55
CA PHE A 303 -8.96 0.34 -23.71
C PHE A 303 -10.07 1.41 -23.78
N TYR A 304 -10.43 2.02 -22.65
CA TYR A 304 -11.44 3.07 -22.52
C TYR A 304 -10.91 4.51 -22.45
N GLY A 305 -9.61 4.72 -22.33
CA GLY A 305 -9.05 6.07 -22.26
C GLY A 305 -7.58 6.16 -21.85
N PRO A 306 -6.98 7.35 -21.97
CA PRO A 306 -5.59 7.59 -21.61
C PRO A 306 -5.42 7.65 -20.09
N LYS A 307 -4.19 7.42 -19.61
CA LYS A 307 -3.87 7.40 -18.18
C LYS A 307 -2.56 8.10 -17.84
N ILE A 308 -2.50 8.66 -16.64
CA ILE A 308 -1.26 9.08 -15.99
C ILE A 308 -0.85 7.96 -15.04
N ASP A 309 0.31 7.36 -15.28
CA ASP A 309 0.87 6.33 -14.43
C ASP A 309 2.00 6.87 -13.55
N VAL A 310 1.98 6.47 -12.27
CA VAL A 310 3.04 6.80 -11.31
C VAL A 310 3.95 5.59 -11.18
N ILE A 311 5.18 5.76 -11.66
CA ILE A 311 6.17 4.71 -11.74
C ILE A 311 7.19 4.89 -10.62
N LEU A 312 7.25 3.89 -9.73
CA LEU A 312 8.25 3.76 -8.68
C LEU A 312 9.31 2.74 -9.08
N LYS A 313 10.55 2.97 -8.65
CA LYS A 313 11.63 1.97 -8.75
C LYS A 313 11.82 1.30 -7.41
N ASP A 314 11.87 -0.03 -7.42
CA ASP A 314 12.26 -0.80 -6.22
C ASP A 314 13.77 -0.75 -5.98
N SER A 315 14.23 -1.44 -4.93
CA SER A 315 15.66 -1.49 -4.57
C SER A 315 16.55 -2.19 -5.62
N ASP A 316 15.96 -2.98 -6.52
CA ASP A 316 16.63 -3.64 -7.64
C ASP A 316 16.56 -2.81 -8.93
N GLY A 317 15.93 -1.63 -8.89
CA GLY A 317 15.76 -0.73 -10.02
C GLY A 317 14.63 -1.12 -10.97
N LYS A 318 13.83 -2.14 -10.64
CA LYS A 318 12.67 -2.53 -11.43
C LYS A 318 11.55 -1.51 -11.23
N GLU A 319 10.92 -1.16 -12.35
CA GLU A 319 9.81 -0.21 -12.38
C GLU A 319 8.48 -0.89 -12.04
N HIS A 320 7.71 -0.26 -11.16
CA HIS A 320 6.38 -0.69 -10.73
C HIS A 320 5.38 0.44 -10.93
N GLN A 321 4.31 0.15 -11.66
CA GLN A 321 3.14 1.02 -11.69
C GLN A 321 2.39 0.89 -10.35
N THR A 322 2.16 2.05 -9.72
CA THR A 322 1.49 2.16 -8.43
C THR A 322 0.23 3.01 -8.58
N ALA A 323 0.30 4.32 -8.28
CA ALA A 323 -0.79 5.22 -8.58
C ALA A 323 -1.10 5.30 -10.08
N THR A 324 -2.37 5.56 -10.39
CA THR A 324 -2.83 5.78 -11.76
C THR A 324 -4.03 6.73 -11.75
N ILE A 325 -4.16 7.56 -12.79
CA ILE A 325 -5.29 8.45 -13.02
C ILE A 325 -5.74 8.21 -14.47
N GLN A 326 -6.96 7.73 -14.67
CA GLN A 326 -7.44 7.28 -15.98
C GLN A 326 -8.70 8.02 -16.34
N LEU A 327 -8.78 8.54 -17.57
CA LEU A 327 -9.89 9.38 -18.01
C LEU A 327 -10.80 8.57 -18.94
N ASP A 328 -12.04 8.31 -18.50
CA ASP A 328 -12.99 7.42 -19.17
C ASP A 328 -14.26 8.18 -19.61
N PHE A 329 -14.48 8.19 -20.92
CA PHE A 329 -15.68 8.74 -21.57
C PHE A 329 -16.68 7.66 -22.01
N GLN A 330 -16.31 6.40 -21.90
CA GLN A 330 -17.04 5.27 -22.47
C GLN A 330 -17.96 4.62 -21.45
N LEU A 331 -17.49 4.35 -20.24
CA LEU A 331 -18.33 3.71 -19.23
C LEU A 331 -19.56 4.55 -18.86
N PRO A 332 -19.49 5.90 -18.72
CA PRO A 332 -20.68 6.73 -18.58
C PRO A 332 -21.72 6.53 -19.69
N LYS A 333 -21.28 6.40 -20.95
CA LYS A 333 -22.18 6.17 -22.10
C LYS A 333 -22.81 4.79 -22.06
N ARG A 334 -22.02 3.75 -21.78
CA ARG A 334 -22.52 2.36 -21.69
C ARG A 334 -23.53 2.18 -20.56
N PHE A 335 -23.42 2.99 -19.51
CA PHE A 335 -24.38 3.01 -18.40
C PHE A 335 -25.50 4.03 -18.57
N GLU A 336 -25.49 4.83 -19.65
CA GLU A 336 -26.46 5.92 -19.90
C GLU A 336 -26.52 6.88 -18.70
N LEU A 337 -25.35 7.19 -18.12
CA LEU A 337 -25.25 8.09 -16.99
C LEU A 337 -25.49 9.53 -17.43
N GLU A 338 -26.29 10.26 -16.66
CA GLU A 338 -26.61 11.65 -16.93
C GLU A 338 -26.75 12.48 -15.65
N TYR A 339 -26.50 13.77 -15.78
CA TYR A 339 -26.92 14.81 -14.83
C TYR A 339 -27.66 15.92 -15.56
N GLN A 340 -28.54 16.63 -14.86
CA GLN A 340 -29.33 17.73 -15.42
C GLN A 340 -28.56 19.06 -15.32
N ALA A 341 -28.47 19.79 -16.43
CA ALA A 341 -27.73 21.05 -16.55
C ALA A 341 -28.41 22.09 -17.49
N PRO A 342 -28.20 23.40 -17.26
CA PRO A 342 -28.49 24.45 -18.24
C PRO A 342 -27.60 24.31 -19.47
N ALA A 343 -28.08 24.77 -20.63
CA ALA A 343 -27.33 24.79 -21.89
C ALA A 343 -26.60 23.45 -22.16
N PRO A 344 -27.32 22.30 -22.18
CA PRO A 344 -26.71 20.97 -22.16
C PRO A 344 -25.70 20.71 -23.29
N GLU A 345 -25.92 21.30 -24.47
CA GLU A 345 -25.03 21.18 -25.63
C GLU A 345 -23.69 21.91 -25.44
N ILE A 346 -23.67 23.00 -24.66
CA ILE A 346 -22.47 23.77 -24.31
C ILE A 346 -21.77 23.10 -23.12
N GLU A 347 -22.53 22.69 -22.11
CA GLU A 347 -22.03 21.98 -20.94
C GLU A 347 -21.32 20.65 -21.32
N ALA A 348 -21.87 19.92 -22.30
CA ALA A 348 -21.26 18.69 -22.82
C ALA A 348 -19.86 18.88 -23.43
N LYS A 349 -19.55 20.09 -23.91
CA LYS A 349 -18.22 20.46 -24.43
C LYS A 349 -17.28 20.99 -23.35
N GLY A 350 -17.79 21.22 -22.14
CA GLY A 350 -17.04 21.87 -21.06
C GLY A 350 -16.85 23.36 -21.27
N GLU A 351 -17.64 23.97 -22.16
CA GLU A 351 -17.61 25.40 -22.46
C GLU A 351 -18.59 26.17 -21.56
N THR A 352 -18.47 27.49 -21.53
CA THR A 352 -19.38 28.38 -20.80
C THR A 352 -20.11 29.31 -21.75
N THR A 353 -21.37 29.64 -21.46
CA THR A 353 -22.16 30.61 -22.23
C THR A 353 -22.94 31.52 -21.29
N ASP A 354 -23.07 32.79 -21.68
CA ASP A 354 -23.90 33.81 -21.01
C ASP A 354 -25.22 34.07 -21.76
N ASP A 355 -25.49 33.33 -22.85
CA ASP A 355 -26.72 33.49 -23.64
C ASP A 355 -27.96 33.06 -22.81
N PRO A 356 -28.88 33.99 -22.49
CA PRO A 356 -30.06 33.69 -21.69
C PRO A 356 -30.99 32.64 -22.31
N ILE A 357 -31.03 32.54 -23.65
CA ILE A 357 -31.87 31.58 -24.37
C ILE A 357 -31.33 30.16 -24.17
N LEU A 358 -30.01 30.00 -24.30
CA LEU A 358 -29.36 28.70 -24.07
C LEU A 358 -29.43 28.28 -22.60
N LEU A 359 -29.23 29.23 -21.67
CA LEU A 359 -29.29 28.98 -20.23
C LEU A 359 -30.70 28.62 -19.72
N ALA A 360 -31.75 29.08 -20.41
CA ALA A 360 -33.12 28.70 -20.10
C ALA A 360 -33.44 27.23 -20.41
N LYS A 361 -32.70 26.60 -21.33
CA LYS A 361 -32.86 25.18 -21.67
C LYS A 361 -32.13 24.32 -20.63
N GLN A 362 -32.88 23.47 -19.92
CA GLN A 362 -32.34 22.41 -19.06
C GLN A 362 -32.38 21.07 -19.80
N GLY A 363 -31.38 20.23 -19.60
CA GLY A 363 -31.41 18.88 -20.14
C GLY A 363 -30.29 17.98 -19.61
N PRO A 364 -30.30 16.70 -20.00
CA PRO A 364 -29.32 15.73 -19.57
C PRO A 364 -27.97 15.95 -20.26
N VAL A 365 -26.90 15.74 -19.51
CA VAL A 365 -25.51 15.74 -19.98
C VAL A 365 -24.79 14.53 -19.37
N ALA A 366 -23.99 13.83 -20.17
CA ALA A 366 -23.18 12.72 -19.67
C ALA A 366 -22.02 13.24 -18.80
N PRO A 367 -21.76 12.63 -17.62
CA PRO A 367 -20.57 12.95 -16.84
C PRO A 367 -19.32 12.35 -17.47
N VAL A 368 -18.17 12.89 -17.11
CA VAL A 368 -16.85 12.29 -17.37
C VAL A 368 -16.43 11.51 -16.13
N LEU A 369 -15.92 10.30 -16.34
CA LEU A 369 -15.46 9.43 -15.25
C LEU A 369 -13.93 9.48 -15.16
N ILE A 370 -13.41 9.76 -13.98
CA ILE A 370 -11.97 9.66 -13.69
C ILE A 370 -11.79 8.50 -12.71
N HIS A 371 -11.04 7.49 -13.13
CA HIS A 371 -10.59 6.40 -12.27
C HIS A 371 -9.27 6.82 -11.61
N ARG A 372 -9.12 6.52 -10.33
CA ARG A 372 -7.85 6.74 -9.64
C ARG A 372 -7.54 5.64 -8.65
N ALA A 373 -6.25 5.43 -8.44
CA ALA A 373 -5.71 4.77 -7.26
C ALA A 373 -4.46 5.56 -6.83
N ILE A 374 -4.25 5.71 -5.52
CA ILE A 374 -3.10 6.42 -4.95
C ILE A 374 -2.01 5.40 -4.57
N LEU A 375 -2.34 4.35 -3.85
CA LEU A 375 -1.39 3.25 -3.57
C LEU A 375 -1.29 2.27 -4.74
N GLY A 376 -2.34 2.20 -5.56
CA GLY A 376 -2.52 1.16 -6.57
C GLY A 376 -3.15 -0.07 -5.93
N SER A 377 -2.39 -0.82 -5.13
CA SER A 377 -2.98 -1.76 -4.17
C SER A 377 -2.24 -1.73 -2.86
N VAL A 378 -2.94 -1.99 -1.77
CA VAL A 378 -2.34 -2.04 -0.43
C VAL A 378 -1.27 -3.12 -0.38
N GLU A 379 -1.50 -4.27 -0.99
CA GLU A 379 -0.53 -5.38 -1.08
C GLU A 379 0.75 -4.96 -1.80
N ARG A 380 0.64 -4.40 -3.02
CA ARG A 380 1.81 -3.99 -3.80
C ARG A 380 2.56 -2.88 -3.09
N MET A 381 1.84 -1.90 -2.54
CA MET A 381 2.45 -0.83 -1.78
C MET A 381 3.17 -1.34 -0.54
N MET A 382 2.58 -2.28 0.20
CA MET A 382 3.28 -2.94 1.31
C MET A 382 4.56 -3.63 0.84
N ALA A 383 4.55 -4.34 -0.30
CA ALA A 383 5.74 -4.94 -0.88
C ALA A 383 6.86 -3.91 -1.07
N LEU A 384 6.55 -2.82 -1.79
CA LEU A 384 7.49 -1.76 -2.10
C LEU A 384 8.00 -1.06 -0.83
N LEU A 385 7.14 -0.86 0.17
CA LEU A 385 7.55 -0.26 1.44
C LEU A 385 8.45 -1.19 2.26
N ILE A 386 8.22 -2.51 2.25
CA ILE A 386 9.12 -3.49 2.91
C ILE A 386 10.53 -3.37 2.35
N GLU A 387 10.65 -3.27 1.03
CA GLU A 387 11.93 -3.19 0.31
C GLU A 387 12.58 -1.82 0.51
N HIS A 388 11.81 -0.74 0.32
CA HIS A 388 12.26 0.64 0.50
C HIS A 388 12.85 0.89 1.89
N TYR A 389 12.15 0.43 2.93
CA TYR A 389 12.60 0.58 4.31
C TYR A 389 13.60 -0.49 4.76
N ASN A 390 13.87 -1.50 3.93
CA ASN A 390 14.63 -2.69 4.30
C ASN A 390 14.14 -3.26 5.66
N GLY A 391 12.81 -3.27 5.84
CA GLY A 391 12.14 -3.69 7.06
C GLY A 391 12.30 -2.78 8.29
N HIS A 392 12.87 -1.57 8.18
CA HIS A 392 12.97 -0.58 9.24
C HIS A 392 11.92 0.52 9.06
N TRP A 393 10.86 0.45 9.84
CA TRP A 393 9.65 1.21 9.57
C TRP A 393 9.60 2.56 10.30
N PRO A 394 9.04 3.62 9.68
CA PRO A 394 8.64 4.80 10.43
C PRO A 394 7.68 4.39 11.55
N PHE A 395 7.75 5.05 12.70
CA PHE A 395 7.09 4.56 13.92
C PHE A 395 5.58 4.34 13.76
N TRP A 396 4.89 5.20 12.99
CA TRP A 396 3.46 5.09 12.72
C TRP A 396 3.09 3.87 11.88
N LEU A 397 3.96 3.44 10.96
CA LEU A 397 3.73 2.26 10.11
C LEU A 397 4.31 0.97 10.71
N ASN A 398 5.23 1.06 11.68
CA ASN A 398 5.91 -0.12 12.23
C ASN A 398 4.92 -1.14 12.81
N PRO A 399 4.88 -2.40 12.32
CA PRO A 399 4.03 -3.47 12.86
C PRO A 399 4.44 -3.95 14.26
N SER A 400 5.73 -3.79 14.57
CA SER A 400 6.40 -4.14 15.81
C SER A 400 6.84 -2.85 16.51
N LYS A 401 5.89 -2.02 16.95
CA LYS A 401 6.22 -0.68 17.47
C LYS A 401 7.12 -0.73 18.70
N VAL A 402 6.70 -1.45 19.75
CA VAL A 402 7.36 -1.43 21.05
C VAL A 402 7.43 -2.84 21.64
N ILE A 403 8.57 -3.17 22.25
CA ILE A 403 8.71 -4.34 23.11
C ILE A 403 9.30 -3.94 24.47
N ILE A 404 8.76 -4.51 25.53
CA ILE A 404 9.29 -4.42 26.89
C ILE A 404 10.01 -5.71 27.24
N LEU A 405 11.24 -5.60 27.73
CA LEU A 405 12.11 -6.71 28.11
C LEU A 405 12.43 -6.58 29.60
N THR A 406 12.12 -7.62 30.38
CA THR A 406 12.54 -7.66 31.79
C THR A 406 13.98 -8.15 31.93
N VAL A 407 14.72 -7.58 32.88
CA VAL A 407 16.09 -8.00 33.21
C VAL A 407 16.14 -9.31 33.97
N ASN A 408 15.11 -9.57 34.77
CA ASN A 408 14.87 -10.80 35.52
C ASN A 408 13.35 -11.04 35.59
N ASP A 409 12.97 -12.19 36.15
CA ASP A 409 11.60 -12.66 36.31
C ASP A 409 11.08 -12.44 37.75
N SER A 410 11.67 -11.53 38.53
CA SER A 410 11.14 -11.19 39.85
C SER A 410 9.76 -10.54 39.72
N GLU A 411 8.89 -10.83 40.68
CA GLU A 411 7.52 -10.34 40.70
C GLU A 411 7.47 -8.81 40.62
N GLU A 412 8.37 -8.11 41.30
CA GLU A 412 8.41 -6.64 41.30
C GLU A 412 8.70 -6.07 39.90
N VAL A 413 9.64 -6.68 39.17
CA VAL A 413 10.04 -6.25 37.82
C VAL A 413 8.94 -6.57 36.81
N VAL A 414 8.38 -7.78 36.86
CA VAL A 414 7.31 -8.22 35.96
C VAL A 414 6.03 -7.41 36.20
N SER A 415 5.64 -7.19 37.46
CA SER A 415 4.52 -6.34 37.82
C SER A 415 4.73 -4.89 37.35
N TYR A 416 5.93 -4.32 37.49
CA TYR A 416 6.22 -2.98 36.97
C TYR A 416 6.17 -2.93 35.44
N ALA A 417 6.71 -3.94 34.74
CA ALA A 417 6.64 -4.04 33.29
C ALA A 417 5.21 -4.09 32.76
N ASN A 418 4.31 -4.83 33.43
CA ASN A 418 2.88 -4.86 33.08
C ASN A 418 2.21 -3.49 33.31
N ARG A 419 2.52 -2.79 34.40
CA ARG A 419 2.02 -1.41 34.61
C ARG A 419 2.49 -0.46 33.51
N VAL A 420 3.78 -0.50 33.16
CA VAL A 420 4.34 0.30 32.07
C VAL A 420 3.67 -0.04 30.73
N LYS A 421 3.44 -1.34 30.45
CA LYS A 421 2.73 -1.78 29.24
C LYS A 421 1.33 -1.17 29.15
N MET A 422 0.55 -1.21 30.23
CA MET A 422 -0.78 -0.61 30.25
C MET A 422 -0.72 0.90 30.05
N GLN A 423 0.17 1.58 30.77
CA GLN A 423 0.33 3.03 30.73
C GLN A 423 0.77 3.54 29.35
N LEU A 424 1.71 2.85 28.70
CA LEU A 424 2.21 3.21 27.37
C LEU A 424 1.24 2.80 26.26
N GLY A 425 0.60 1.64 26.38
CA GLY A 425 -0.24 1.05 25.34
C GLY A 425 -1.63 1.67 25.25
N GLN A 426 -2.27 1.90 26.40
CA GLN A 426 -3.67 2.35 26.48
C GLN A 426 -3.82 3.75 27.10
N GLY A 427 -2.76 4.30 27.68
CA GLY A 427 -2.80 5.61 28.34
C GLY A 427 -3.75 5.64 29.54
N ALA A 428 -4.26 6.84 29.87
CA ALA A 428 -5.21 7.06 30.96
C ALA A 428 -6.60 6.44 30.73
N TYR A 429 -6.84 5.88 29.54
CA TYR A 429 -8.14 5.38 29.10
C TYR A 429 -8.27 3.85 29.16
N HIS A 430 -7.31 3.15 29.78
CA HIS A 430 -7.30 1.68 29.89
C HIS A 430 -8.65 1.10 30.37
N ASP A 431 -9.23 1.72 31.40
CA ASP A 431 -10.48 1.25 32.00
C ASP A 431 -11.74 1.91 31.40
N SER A 432 -11.58 2.75 30.37
CA SER A 432 -12.72 3.42 29.73
C SER A 432 -13.41 2.47 28.74
N TRP A 433 -14.70 2.24 28.97
CA TRP A 433 -15.56 1.45 28.09
C TRP A 433 -16.87 2.19 27.83
N PRO A 434 -17.31 2.31 26.56
CA PRO A 434 -16.62 1.91 25.33
C PRO A 434 -15.38 2.79 25.03
N LYS A 435 -14.39 2.22 24.33
CA LYS A 435 -13.20 2.99 23.90
C LYS A 435 -13.57 4.06 22.87
N SER A 436 -12.98 5.24 23.02
CA SER A 436 -13.10 6.31 22.03
C SER A 436 -12.43 5.92 20.73
N ARG A 437 -13.05 6.21 19.58
CA ARG A 437 -12.41 6.04 18.27
C ARG A 437 -11.18 6.91 18.08
N HIS A 438 -11.02 7.97 18.88
CA HIS A 438 -9.89 8.91 18.82
C HIS A 438 -8.76 8.53 19.79
N SER A 439 -8.85 7.38 20.50
CA SER A 439 -7.77 6.96 21.39
C SER A 439 -6.61 6.37 20.60
N ILE A 440 -5.43 6.98 20.71
CA ILE A 440 -4.20 6.46 20.10
C ILE A 440 -3.70 5.26 20.91
N GLU A 441 -3.86 4.05 20.41
CA GLU A 441 -3.27 2.85 21.04
C GLU A 441 -1.88 2.57 20.50
N VAL A 442 -0.97 2.14 21.37
CA VAL A 442 0.37 1.67 20.98
C VAL A 442 0.42 0.17 21.22
N PRO A 443 0.57 -0.66 20.17
CA PRO A 443 0.82 -2.08 20.35
C PRO A 443 2.17 -2.30 21.05
N ILE A 444 2.13 -2.99 22.20
CA ILE A 444 3.33 -3.28 23.01
C ILE A 444 3.40 -4.79 23.29
N GLU A 445 4.54 -5.39 22.93
CA GLU A 445 4.89 -6.75 23.30
C GLU A 445 5.67 -6.76 24.63
N LEU A 446 5.57 -7.84 25.41
CA LEU A 446 6.30 -8.04 26.66
C LEU A 446 7.01 -9.39 26.59
N ASP A 447 8.31 -9.40 26.87
CA ASP A 447 9.11 -10.60 27.06
C ASP A 447 9.69 -10.61 28.49
N ASP A 448 8.96 -11.28 29.36
CA ASP A 448 9.30 -11.54 30.76
C ASP A 448 10.00 -12.89 30.97
N SER A 449 10.35 -13.61 29.89
CA SER A 449 10.97 -14.94 29.99
C SER A 449 12.31 -14.90 30.75
N PRO A 450 12.75 -16.00 31.38
CA PRO A 450 14.01 -16.05 32.14
C PRO A 450 15.27 -16.08 31.25
N ARG A 451 15.16 -15.65 29.98
CA ARG A 451 16.28 -15.59 29.03
C ARG A 451 17.16 -14.38 29.32
N SER A 452 18.45 -14.48 28.97
CA SER A 452 19.37 -13.34 29.13
C SER A 452 18.90 -12.13 28.33
N VAL A 453 18.99 -10.95 28.94
CA VAL A 453 18.60 -9.67 28.31
C VAL A 453 19.30 -9.45 26.97
N LYS A 454 20.57 -9.86 26.86
CA LYS A 454 21.33 -9.78 25.60
C LYS A 454 20.64 -10.56 24.48
N LYS A 455 20.14 -11.76 24.76
CA LYS A 455 19.42 -12.59 23.79
C LYS A 455 18.09 -11.94 23.42
N LYS A 456 17.34 -11.43 24.41
CA LYS A 456 16.08 -10.70 24.20
C LYS A 456 16.26 -9.47 23.31
N ILE A 457 17.24 -8.61 23.61
CA ILE A 457 17.57 -7.42 22.80
C ILE A 457 17.98 -7.82 21.39
N SER A 458 18.83 -8.84 21.24
CA SER A 458 19.26 -9.31 19.92
C SER A 458 18.07 -9.81 19.08
N GLU A 459 17.11 -10.50 19.70
CA GLU A 459 15.90 -10.96 19.02
C GLU A 459 14.99 -9.78 18.64
N ALA A 460 14.80 -8.82 19.56
CA ALA A 460 14.02 -7.62 19.30
C ALA A 460 14.60 -6.77 18.15
N LYS A 461 15.92 -6.59 18.11
CA LYS A 461 16.60 -5.90 17.00
C LYS A 461 16.44 -6.65 15.67
N ARG A 462 16.54 -7.98 15.69
CA ARG A 462 16.29 -8.83 14.51
C ARG A 462 14.85 -8.70 14.00
N LYS A 463 13.88 -8.62 14.92
CA LYS A 463 12.45 -8.39 14.62
C LYS A 463 12.11 -6.92 14.28
N ARG A 464 13.12 -6.05 14.21
CA ARG A 464 13.00 -4.63 13.80
C ARG A 464 12.00 -3.83 14.64
N PHE A 465 11.99 -4.05 15.96
CA PHE A 465 11.20 -3.23 16.86
C PHE A 465 11.60 -1.76 16.78
N GLY A 466 10.62 -0.86 16.69
CA GLY A 466 10.87 0.58 16.68
C GLY A 466 11.48 1.07 17.99
N ALA A 467 10.89 0.66 19.11
CA ALA A 467 11.37 0.94 20.45
C ALA A 467 11.58 -0.35 21.26
N ILE A 468 12.73 -0.46 21.92
CA ILE A 468 13.05 -1.56 22.83
C ILE A 468 13.20 -0.98 24.23
N ILE A 469 12.32 -1.39 25.14
CA ILE A 469 12.31 -0.95 26.53
C ILE A 469 12.91 -2.05 27.39
N VAL A 470 13.82 -1.69 28.29
CA VAL A 470 14.45 -2.62 29.25
C VAL A 470 14.14 -2.15 30.67
N ILE A 471 13.66 -3.09 31.49
CA ILE A 471 13.25 -2.85 32.87
C ILE A 471 13.99 -3.80 33.81
N GLY A 472 14.72 -3.25 34.77
CA GLY A 472 15.28 -3.99 35.90
C GLY A 472 15.03 -3.30 37.24
N ASN A 473 15.61 -3.82 38.32
CA ASN A 473 15.31 -3.38 39.69
C ASN A 473 15.48 -1.86 39.90
N LYS A 474 16.54 -1.25 39.34
CA LYS A 474 16.76 0.21 39.40
C LYS A 474 15.66 1.02 38.73
N ASN A 475 15.07 0.49 37.65
CA ASN A 475 13.98 1.14 36.95
C ASN A 475 12.71 1.13 37.82
N VAL A 476 12.48 0.04 38.55
CA VAL A 476 11.40 -0.08 39.53
C VAL A 476 11.60 0.92 40.68
N GLU A 477 12.80 0.96 41.28
CA GLU A 477 13.15 1.87 42.38
C GLU A 477 12.95 3.35 42.01
N ASN A 478 13.34 3.72 40.79
CA ASN A 478 13.31 5.11 40.34
C ASN A 478 12.03 5.49 39.56
N ASN A 479 11.10 4.56 39.36
CA ASN A 479 9.93 4.71 38.48
C ASN A 479 10.29 5.25 37.07
N THR A 480 11.28 4.61 36.44
CA THR A 480 11.79 4.98 35.10
C THR A 480 11.82 3.78 34.17
N VAL A 481 12.09 4.02 32.88
CA VAL A 481 12.39 2.98 31.90
C VAL A 481 13.66 3.30 31.12
N THR A 482 14.41 2.27 30.75
CA THR A 482 15.53 2.42 29.80
C THR A 482 15.01 2.10 28.40
N VAL A 483 15.17 2.99 27.43
CA VAL A 483 14.64 2.82 26.08
C VAL A 483 15.72 3.00 25.01
N ASP A 484 15.71 2.10 24.04
CA ASP A 484 16.45 2.17 22.78
C ASP A 484 15.47 2.54 21.67
N LEU A 485 15.64 3.73 21.09
CA LEU A 485 14.83 4.28 20.00
C LEU A 485 15.57 4.23 18.64
N SER A 486 16.74 3.59 18.58
CA SER A 486 17.56 3.52 17.36
C SER A 486 16.92 2.68 16.24
N GLY A 487 15.87 1.90 16.56
CA GLY A 487 15.09 1.13 15.59
C GLY A 487 14.15 1.97 14.73
N ILE A 488 13.92 3.24 15.08
CA ILE A 488 13.14 4.18 14.27
C ILE A 488 14.06 4.79 13.19
N PRO A 489 13.72 4.68 11.88
CA PRO A 489 14.47 5.28 10.79
C PRO A 489 14.63 6.79 10.94
N ARG A 490 15.63 7.36 10.27
CA ARG A 490 16.03 8.77 10.36
C ARG A 490 16.36 9.33 8.96
N GLY A 491 16.31 10.66 8.81
CA GLY A 491 16.74 11.37 7.59
C GLY A 491 15.64 11.56 6.53
N GLU A 492 16.05 11.97 5.32
CA GLU A 492 15.14 12.37 4.22
C GLU A 492 14.14 11.28 3.80
N HIS A 493 14.43 10.01 4.06
CA HIS A 493 13.54 8.86 3.80
C HIS A 493 12.32 8.78 4.73
N LEU A 494 12.24 9.61 5.76
CA LEU A 494 11.07 9.70 6.66
C LEU A 494 9.90 10.51 6.06
N GLY A 495 10.10 11.14 4.90
CA GLY A 495 9.03 11.90 4.27
C GLY A 495 8.55 13.07 5.15
N SER A 496 7.24 13.12 5.43
CA SER A 496 6.64 14.12 6.33
C SER A 496 6.70 13.76 7.82
N SER A 497 7.14 12.54 8.17
CA SER A 497 7.12 12.05 9.56
C SER A 497 7.96 12.91 10.50
N ARG A 498 7.39 13.25 11.67
CA ARG A 498 8.06 14.06 12.69
C ARG A 498 9.40 13.41 13.00
N ASP A 499 10.46 14.15 12.76
CA ASP A 499 11.79 13.71 13.14
C ASP A 499 11.78 13.47 14.66
N ILE A 500 12.22 12.29 15.05
CA ILE A 500 12.38 11.93 16.45
C ILE A 500 13.25 12.94 17.21
N ARG A 501 14.14 13.64 16.50
CA ARG A 501 14.92 14.77 17.03
C ARG A 501 14.04 15.89 17.56
N GLU A 502 12.97 16.24 16.85
CA GLU A 502 12.07 17.32 17.29
C GLU A 502 11.29 16.94 18.55
N VAL A 503 10.96 15.66 18.69
CA VAL A 503 10.19 15.14 19.83
C VAL A 503 11.05 14.99 21.09
N LEU A 504 12.34 14.65 20.91
CA LEU A 504 13.30 14.37 21.98
C LEU A 504 14.23 15.54 22.34
N LYS A 505 14.00 16.76 21.83
CA LYS A 505 14.93 17.90 22.01
C LYS A 505 15.40 18.13 23.46
N GLU A 506 14.55 17.86 24.45
CA GLU A 506 14.87 18.06 25.87
C GLU A 506 15.59 16.86 26.52
N ASP A 507 15.55 15.69 25.89
CA ASP A 507 16.03 14.42 26.44
C ASP A 507 17.46 14.08 25.97
N ILE A 508 18.05 14.88 25.07
CA ILE A 508 19.32 14.61 24.43
C ILE A 508 20.24 15.83 24.53
N ILE A 509 21.49 15.59 24.93
CA ILE A 509 22.41 16.63 25.43
C ILE A 509 23.34 17.15 24.31
N SER A 510 23.47 16.44 23.19
CA SER A 510 24.45 16.77 22.14
C SER A 510 23.87 16.69 20.75
N ASP A 511 23.90 17.81 20.01
CA ASP A 511 23.49 17.89 18.59
C ASP A 511 24.51 17.26 17.62
N ASP A 512 25.69 16.82 18.09
CA ASP A 512 26.61 16.03 17.27
C ASP A 512 25.96 14.70 16.84
N SER A 513 25.97 14.44 15.54
CA SER A 513 25.25 13.32 14.92
C SER A 513 25.64 11.96 15.51
N LYS A 514 26.94 11.69 15.74
CA LYS A 514 27.42 10.42 16.30
C LYS A 514 27.08 10.27 17.78
N ALA A 515 27.31 11.32 18.57
CA ALA A 515 26.95 11.32 19.98
C ALA A 515 25.44 11.14 20.19
N TRP A 516 24.63 11.77 19.33
CA TRP A 516 23.18 11.63 19.31
C TRP A 516 22.73 10.19 19.04
N GLU A 517 23.32 9.49 18.05
CA GLU A 517 22.95 8.09 17.76
C GLU A 517 23.20 7.16 18.95
N GLU A 518 24.28 7.40 19.67
CA GLU A 518 24.64 6.61 20.83
C GLU A 518 23.70 6.89 22.00
N GLN A 519 23.28 8.15 22.17
CA GLN A 519 22.31 8.55 23.19
C GLN A 519 20.94 7.90 22.98
N LEU A 520 20.47 7.77 21.73
CA LEU A 520 19.20 7.11 21.40
C LEU A 520 19.14 5.63 21.81
N LYS A 521 20.29 4.96 21.99
CA LYS A 521 20.32 3.54 22.36
C LYS A 521 20.01 3.31 23.84
N THR A 522 20.20 4.32 24.69
CA THR A 522 20.08 4.19 26.14
C THR A 522 19.55 5.47 26.79
N LEU A 523 18.32 5.85 26.46
CA LEU A 523 17.64 6.94 27.16
C LEU A 523 16.98 6.39 28.41
N ASN A 524 17.00 7.16 29.50
CA ASN A 524 16.33 6.81 30.74
C ASN A 524 15.29 7.90 31.06
N MET A 525 14.01 7.55 31.11
CA MET A 525 12.93 8.52 31.26
C MET A 525 11.72 7.94 32.00
N ALA A 526 10.83 8.80 32.47
CA ALA A 526 9.57 8.38 33.07
C ALA A 526 8.61 7.77 32.02
N PRO A 527 7.80 6.75 32.37
CA PRO A 527 6.81 6.18 31.46
C PRO A 527 5.81 7.20 30.88
N THR A 528 5.43 8.23 31.65
CA THR A 528 4.55 9.32 31.19
C THR A 528 5.18 10.13 30.06
N ARG A 529 6.48 10.45 30.17
CA ARG A 529 7.24 11.15 29.13
C ARG A 529 7.33 10.30 27.87
N LEU A 530 7.69 9.01 28.02
CA LEU A 530 7.78 8.10 26.89
C LEU A 530 6.43 7.93 26.17
N ARG A 531 5.32 7.91 26.91
CA ARG A 531 3.97 7.92 26.32
C ARG A 531 3.74 9.17 25.46
N SER A 532 4.14 10.35 25.94
CA SER A 532 4.03 11.60 25.18
C SER A 532 4.85 11.56 23.88
N VAL A 533 6.06 10.98 23.93
CA VAL A 533 6.89 10.74 22.74
C VAL A 533 6.17 9.87 21.73
N PHE A 534 5.66 8.70 22.15
CA PHE A 534 4.93 7.80 21.25
C PHE A 534 3.66 8.43 20.68
N SER A 535 2.86 9.12 21.49
CA SER A 535 1.69 9.86 21.00
C SER A 535 2.09 10.90 19.95
N SER A 536 3.18 11.64 20.17
CA SER A 536 3.66 12.66 19.24
C SER A 536 4.14 12.09 17.90
N LEU A 537 4.70 10.88 17.91
CA LEU A 537 5.13 10.16 16.71
C LEU A 537 3.94 9.57 15.92
N LEU A 538 2.80 9.34 16.57
CA LEU A 538 1.60 8.78 15.93
C LEU A 538 0.60 9.85 15.46
N HIS A 539 0.41 10.93 16.22
CA HIS A 539 -0.68 11.90 16.07
C HIS A 539 -0.80 12.61 14.70
N ARG A 540 0.26 12.62 13.88
CA ARG A 540 0.19 13.17 12.50
C ARG A 540 -0.37 12.19 11.47
N TYR A 541 -0.41 10.90 11.79
CA TYR A 541 -0.65 9.80 10.83
C TYR A 541 -1.80 8.89 11.23
N ILE A 542 -2.17 8.91 12.52
CA ILE A 542 -3.24 8.16 13.17
C ILE A 542 -3.94 9.12 14.12
#